data_AF-A0A9D6WR22-F1
#
_entry.id   AF-A0A9D6WR22-F1
#
_cell.length_a   1.000
_cell.length_b   1.000
_cell.length_c   1.000
_cell.angle_alpha   90.00
_cell.angle_beta   90.00
_cell.angle_gamma   90.00
#
_symmetry.space_group_name_H-M   'P 1'
#
loop_
_entity.id
_entity.type
_entity.pdbx_description
1 polymer ?
#
loop_
_entity_poly.entity_id
_entity_poly.type
_entity_poly.pdbx_seq_one_letter_code
_entity_poly.pdbx_strand_id
1 'polypeptide(L)'
;TGLILFRSAILMIVTYVLIYFFFATPGSVPRGIVGYQGAASVIVIALWRMLYILALQRPAFARPIIIVGAGWAGQTIAQAIHQSAGAHYRILGFVDDDLEKLGQTIGEKPALPVIGASRDLARLVKDYSVPEVILAITHNLHTTLFQAVLDCKEQGVQITLMPVLFEQLTGQVPIEHIGDNWNIALPLDSAEAGGFYPIAKRVFDVTGALIGLALLLPFFPIIALAIWIDSRGPLFYTQARVGKGGKVFDLIKLRTMIVDAEADGHAQRAQMRDPRITRVGRLLRKMRLDEMPQLINILKGDMSAVGPRPERPEHLAELDRVIPFHRLRNAVKPGMAGWAVVNYDYIDSVADARIRLQYDLYYIKHQSLMLDISILLRTMGHMLMLKGR
;
A
#
# COMPACT_ATOMS: atom_id res chain seq x y z
N THR A 1 11.17 -6.32 -0.71
CA THR A 1 10.67 -7.37 0.22
C THR A 1 11.71 -8.44 0.54
N GLY A 2 12.35 -9.08 -0.44
CA GLY A 2 13.28 -10.20 -0.17
C GLY A 2 14.55 -9.87 0.65
N LEU A 3 15.11 -8.66 0.53
CA LEU A 3 16.27 -8.23 1.33
C LEU A 3 15.91 -8.05 2.81
N ILE A 4 14.68 -7.63 3.09
CA ILE A 4 14.18 -7.43 4.46
C ILE A 4 13.97 -8.79 5.12
N LEU A 5 13.36 -9.75 4.40
CA LEU A 5 13.17 -11.13 4.88
C LEU A 5 14.50 -11.84 5.14
N PHE A 6 15.51 -11.60 4.29
CA PHE A 6 16.86 -12.13 4.48
C PHE A 6 17.51 -11.56 5.75
N ARG A 7 17.44 -10.23 5.94
CA ARG A 7 17.97 -9.57 7.15
C ARG A 7 17.24 -10.01 8.42
N SER A 8 15.91 -10.16 8.36
CA SER A 8 15.13 -10.62 9.52
C SER A 8 15.38 -12.08 9.86
N ALA A 9 15.57 -12.95 8.87
CA ALA A 9 15.93 -14.36 9.09
C ALA A 9 17.30 -14.47 9.77
N ILE A 10 18.29 -13.70 9.31
CA ILE A 10 19.62 -13.66 9.94
C ILE A 10 19.51 -13.13 11.38
N LEU A 11 18.78 -12.03 11.59
CA LEU A 11 18.60 -11.44 12.91
C LEU A 11 17.92 -12.42 13.88
N MET A 12 16.91 -13.16 13.43
CA MET A 12 16.22 -14.17 14.24
C MET A 12 17.17 -15.31 14.64
N ILE A 13 17.99 -15.81 13.70
CA ILE A 13 18.98 -16.87 13.97
C ILE A 13 20.03 -16.38 14.97
N VAL A 14 20.55 -15.17 14.78
CA VAL A 14 21.53 -14.56 15.70
C VAL A 14 20.91 -14.39 17.09
N THR A 15 19.69 -13.88 17.17
CA THR A 15 18.98 -13.67 18.45
C THR A 15 18.71 -15.00 19.15
N TYR A 16 18.28 -16.04 18.43
CA TYR A 16 18.10 -17.39 18.95
C TYR A 16 19.40 -17.96 19.53
N VAL A 17 20.51 -17.86 18.79
CA VAL A 17 21.82 -18.32 19.25
C VAL A 17 22.26 -17.57 20.50
N LEU A 18 22.06 -16.25 20.57
CA LEU A 18 22.40 -15.44 21.74
C LEU A 18 21.55 -15.79 22.96
N ILE A 19 20.22 -15.87 22.81
CA ILE A 19 19.32 -16.26 23.91
C ILE A 19 19.71 -17.64 24.43
N TYR A 20 19.94 -18.60 23.54
CA TYR A 20 20.37 -19.94 23.93
C TYR A 20 21.72 -19.93 24.65
N PHE A 21 22.70 -19.16 24.16
CA PHE A 21 24.03 -19.10 24.76
C PHE A 21 24.02 -18.55 26.19
N PHE A 22 23.20 -17.53 26.46
CA PHE A 22 23.16 -16.85 27.76
C PHE A 22 22.16 -17.45 28.76
N PHE A 23 21.04 -18.02 28.30
CA PHE A 23 19.93 -18.43 29.16
C PHE A 23 19.69 -19.95 29.23
N ALA A 24 20.43 -20.76 28.45
CA ALA A 24 20.25 -22.22 28.51
C ALA A 24 20.80 -22.83 29.81
N THR A 25 19.98 -23.67 30.44
CA THR A 25 20.30 -24.37 31.69
C THR A 25 21.33 -25.49 31.49
N PRO A 26 22.17 -25.81 32.50
CA PRO A 26 23.10 -26.93 32.42
C PRO A 26 22.35 -28.25 32.18
N GLY A 27 22.63 -28.94 31.06
CA GLY A 27 21.96 -30.18 30.64
C GLY A 27 21.29 -30.11 29.26
N SER A 28 21.23 -28.93 28.64
CA SER A 28 20.75 -28.75 27.27
C SER A 28 21.85 -29.00 26.22
N VAL A 29 21.48 -28.96 24.93
CA VAL A 29 22.40 -29.12 23.78
C VAL A 29 23.69 -28.32 23.97
N PRO A 30 24.88 -28.92 23.75
CA PRO A 30 26.16 -28.23 23.85
C PRO A 30 26.19 -26.92 23.05
N ARG A 31 26.67 -25.84 23.67
CA ARG A 31 26.70 -24.48 23.08
C ARG A 31 27.42 -24.43 21.73
N GLY A 32 28.44 -25.27 21.54
CA GLY A 32 29.16 -25.39 20.26
C GLY A 32 28.30 -25.91 19.11
N ILE A 33 27.37 -26.84 19.37
CA ILE A 33 26.47 -27.40 18.35
C ILE A 33 25.47 -26.33 17.90
N VAL A 34 24.93 -25.54 18.82
CA VAL A 34 24.00 -24.46 18.49
C VAL A 34 24.70 -23.34 17.70
N GLY A 35 25.96 -23.02 18.05
CA GLY A 35 26.78 -22.10 17.26
C GLY A 35 27.03 -22.59 15.84
N TYR A 36 27.39 -23.87 15.68
CA TYR A 36 27.59 -24.50 14.37
C TYR A 36 26.30 -24.49 13.53
N GLN A 37 25.16 -24.89 14.13
CA GLN A 37 23.86 -24.89 13.46
C GLN A 37 23.45 -23.48 13.02
N GLY A 38 23.68 -22.47 13.86
CA GLY A 38 23.43 -21.07 13.53
C GLY A 38 24.26 -20.60 12.33
N ALA A 39 25.57 -20.88 12.36
CA ALA A 39 26.48 -20.54 11.26
C ALA A 39 26.10 -21.26 9.96
N ALA A 40 25.83 -22.57 10.02
CA ALA A 40 25.40 -23.37 8.87
C ALA A 40 24.09 -22.84 8.27
N SER A 41 23.12 -22.46 9.12
CA SER A 41 21.84 -21.89 8.66
C SER A 41 22.04 -20.56 7.93
N VAL A 42 22.90 -19.67 8.45
CA VAL A 42 23.23 -18.41 7.77
C VAL A 42 23.90 -18.65 6.42
N ILE A 43 24.84 -19.60 6.34
CA ILE A 43 25.55 -19.95 5.10
C ILE A 43 24.57 -20.52 4.07
N VAL A 44 23.71 -21.46 4.46
CA VAL A 44 22.71 -22.07 3.57
C VAL A 44 21.74 -21.01 3.04
N ILE A 45 21.25 -20.12 3.90
CA ILE A 45 20.35 -19.03 3.49
C ILE A 45 21.07 -18.06 2.54
N ALA A 46 22.34 -17.73 2.80
CA ALA A 46 23.15 -16.88 1.93
C ALA A 46 23.41 -17.52 0.56
N LEU A 47 23.80 -18.81 0.53
CA LEU A 47 24.01 -19.57 -0.70
C LEU A 47 22.73 -19.73 -1.49
N TRP A 48 21.62 -20.10 -0.85
CA TRP A 48 20.30 -20.17 -1.49
C TRP A 48 19.90 -18.82 -2.08
N ARG A 49 20.14 -17.72 -1.35
CA ARG A 49 19.84 -16.37 -1.84
C ARG A 49 20.72 -15.99 -3.02
N MET A 50 22.00 -16.33 -2.98
CA MET A 50 22.92 -16.11 -4.08
C MET A 50 22.49 -16.90 -5.32
N LEU A 51 22.16 -18.19 -5.16
CA LEU A 51 21.60 -19.04 -6.22
C LEU A 51 20.31 -18.47 -6.79
N TYR A 52 19.39 -18.01 -5.94
CA TYR A 52 18.15 -17.36 -6.35
C TYR A 52 18.42 -16.12 -7.21
N ILE A 53 19.33 -15.24 -6.78
CA ILE A 53 19.69 -14.03 -7.52
C ILE A 53 20.36 -14.39 -8.85
N LEU A 54 21.33 -15.31 -8.83
CA LEU A 54 22.10 -15.72 -10.01
C LEU A 54 21.26 -16.51 -11.03
N ALA A 55 20.27 -17.27 -10.59
CA ALA A 55 19.38 -18.05 -11.43
C ALA A 55 18.18 -17.23 -11.92
N LEU A 56 17.41 -16.61 -11.01
CA LEU A 56 16.09 -16.04 -11.31
C LEU A 56 16.11 -14.54 -11.68
N GLN A 57 17.22 -13.81 -11.49
CA GLN A 57 17.35 -12.43 -11.99
C GLN A 57 18.01 -12.35 -13.36
N ARG A 58 18.23 -13.47 -14.05
CA ARG A 58 18.69 -13.41 -15.44
C ARG A 58 17.57 -12.90 -16.35
N PRO A 59 17.87 -12.00 -17.30
CA PRO A 59 16.89 -11.53 -18.29
C PRO A 59 16.34 -12.68 -19.17
N ALA A 60 16.97 -13.86 -19.14
CA ALA A 60 16.47 -15.08 -19.78
C ALA A 60 15.12 -15.58 -19.21
N PHE A 61 14.76 -15.23 -17.98
CA PHE A 61 13.47 -15.59 -17.37
C PHE A 61 12.41 -14.47 -17.49
N ALA A 62 12.74 -13.35 -18.14
CA ALA A 62 11.79 -12.28 -18.37
C ALA A 62 10.75 -12.74 -19.40
N ARG A 63 9.48 -12.71 -19.02
CA ARG A 63 8.37 -13.12 -19.88
C ARG A 63 8.21 -12.08 -20.98
N PRO A 64 8.33 -12.46 -22.27
CA PRO A 64 8.06 -11.52 -23.35
C PRO A 64 6.58 -11.14 -23.31
N ILE A 65 6.29 -9.85 -23.42
CA ILE A 65 4.92 -9.33 -23.42
C ILE A 65 4.74 -8.31 -24.54
N ILE A 66 3.52 -8.26 -25.05
CA ILE A 66 3.07 -7.23 -25.99
C ILE A 66 2.00 -6.39 -25.29
N ILE A 67 2.10 -5.07 -25.43
CA ILE A 67 1.08 -4.15 -24.91
C ILE A 67 0.22 -3.68 -26.09
N VAL A 68 -1.07 -3.93 -26.02
CA VAL A 68 -2.04 -3.41 -27.00
C VAL A 68 -2.54 -2.05 -26.54
N GLY A 69 -2.38 -1.05 -27.40
CA GLY A 69 -2.64 0.37 -27.14
C GLY A 69 -1.35 1.10 -26.77
N ALA A 70 -0.86 1.97 -27.65
CA ALA A 70 0.29 2.85 -27.43
C ALA A 70 -0.10 4.24 -26.90
N GLY A 71 -1.36 4.40 -26.49
CA GLY A 71 -1.86 5.60 -25.84
C GLY A 71 -1.32 5.79 -24.42
N TRP A 72 -1.95 6.72 -23.70
CA TRP A 72 -1.54 7.08 -22.34
C TRP A 72 -1.57 5.89 -21.37
N ALA A 73 -2.58 5.01 -21.46
CA ALA A 73 -2.66 3.78 -20.67
C ALA A 73 -1.50 2.80 -20.92
N GLY A 74 -1.11 2.61 -22.19
CA GLY A 74 0.00 1.75 -22.58
C GLY A 74 1.34 2.25 -22.06
N GLN A 75 1.57 3.56 -22.14
CA GLN A 75 2.80 4.18 -21.63
C GLN A 75 2.90 4.08 -20.10
N THR A 76 1.80 4.33 -19.37
CA THR A 76 1.80 4.20 -17.91
C THR A 76 2.14 2.78 -17.47
N ILE A 77 1.57 1.75 -18.09
CA ILE A 77 1.88 0.36 -17.71
C ILE A 77 3.30 -0.04 -18.12
N ALA A 78 3.79 0.41 -19.27
CA ALA A 78 5.17 0.19 -19.68
C ALA A 78 6.17 0.80 -18.67
N GLN A 79 5.88 2.01 -18.19
CA GLN A 79 6.68 2.66 -17.17
C GLN A 79 6.59 1.92 -15.82
N ALA A 80 5.39 1.51 -15.40
CA ALA A 80 5.18 0.75 -14.16
C ALA A 80 5.92 -0.60 -14.18
N ILE A 81 5.88 -1.32 -15.31
CA ILE A 81 6.63 -2.57 -15.52
C ILE A 81 8.13 -2.28 -15.46
N HIS A 82 8.62 -1.26 -16.15
CA HIS A 82 10.05 -0.93 -16.15
C HIS A 82 10.58 -0.62 -14.74
N GLN A 83 9.81 0.13 -13.93
CA GLN A 83 10.19 0.50 -12.57
C GLN A 83 10.07 -0.64 -11.57
N SER A 84 9.00 -1.45 -11.65
CA SER A 84 8.63 -2.39 -10.59
C SER A 84 8.93 -3.85 -10.94
N ALA A 85 9.00 -4.20 -12.22
CA ALA A 85 9.10 -5.58 -12.69
C ALA A 85 9.96 -5.77 -13.95
N GLY A 86 10.93 -4.87 -14.20
CA GLY A 86 11.80 -4.95 -15.37
C GLY A 86 12.68 -6.21 -15.44
N ALA A 87 12.86 -6.92 -14.32
CA ALA A 87 13.53 -8.21 -14.27
C ALA A 87 12.61 -9.41 -14.62
N HIS A 88 11.29 -9.22 -14.60
CA HIS A 88 10.28 -10.28 -14.78
C HIS A 88 9.58 -10.20 -16.12
N TYR A 89 9.48 -9.01 -16.71
CA TYR A 89 8.83 -8.80 -17.99
C TYR A 89 9.79 -8.17 -19.00
N ARG A 90 9.72 -8.64 -20.24
CA ARG A 90 10.41 -8.06 -21.38
C ARG A 90 9.38 -7.53 -22.36
N ILE A 91 9.21 -6.22 -22.41
CA ILE A 91 8.27 -5.58 -23.32
C ILE A 91 8.87 -5.61 -24.74
N LEU A 92 8.18 -6.28 -25.67
CA LEU A 92 8.61 -6.39 -27.06
C LEU A 92 8.26 -5.13 -27.86
N GLY A 93 7.11 -4.52 -27.57
CA GLY A 93 6.62 -3.33 -28.25
C GLY A 93 5.14 -3.10 -28.01
N PHE A 94 4.63 -2.02 -28.61
CA PHE A 94 3.22 -1.70 -28.62
C PHE A 94 2.54 -2.20 -29.90
N VAL A 95 1.27 -2.56 -29.80
CA VAL A 95 0.38 -2.78 -30.94
C VAL A 95 -0.70 -1.72 -30.92
N ASP A 96 -0.81 -0.92 -31.97
CA ASP A 96 -1.79 0.18 -32.05
C ASP A 96 -2.35 0.28 -33.49
N ASP A 97 -3.64 0.53 -33.62
CA ASP A 97 -4.32 0.64 -34.92
C ASP A 97 -4.15 2.02 -35.56
N ASP A 98 -3.64 3.00 -34.80
CA ASP A 98 -3.32 4.32 -35.31
C ASP A 98 -2.14 4.28 -36.29
N LEU A 99 -2.43 4.59 -37.56
CA LEU A 99 -1.46 4.58 -38.65
C LEU A 99 -0.31 5.56 -38.45
N GLU A 100 -0.53 6.66 -37.73
CA GLU A 100 0.53 7.64 -37.46
C GLU A 100 1.57 7.08 -36.47
N LYS A 101 1.17 6.17 -35.60
CA LYS A 101 2.02 5.59 -34.55
C LYS A 101 2.83 4.39 -35.03
N LEU A 102 2.42 3.73 -36.12
CA LEU A 102 3.10 2.54 -36.64
C LEU A 102 4.56 2.83 -36.98
N GLY A 103 5.48 2.01 -36.46
CA GLY A 103 6.92 2.17 -36.66
C GLY A 103 7.56 3.32 -35.87
N GLN A 104 6.78 4.12 -35.14
CA GLN A 104 7.32 5.12 -34.22
C GLN A 104 7.76 4.47 -32.90
N THR A 105 8.69 5.11 -32.22
CA THR A 105 9.08 4.76 -30.85
C THR A 105 8.34 5.68 -29.89
N ILE A 106 7.56 5.09 -28.98
CA ILE A 106 6.66 5.80 -28.08
C ILE A 106 7.13 5.65 -26.64
N GLY A 107 7.04 6.74 -25.88
CA GLY A 107 7.45 6.82 -24.47
C GLY A 107 8.87 7.35 -24.28
N GLU A 108 9.13 7.95 -23.12
CA GLU A 108 10.46 8.49 -22.80
C GLU A 108 11.38 7.40 -22.19
N LYS A 109 10.89 6.63 -21.22
CA LYS A 109 11.63 5.59 -20.49
C LYS A 109 10.69 4.47 -19.98
N PRO A 110 10.61 3.29 -20.63
CA PRO A 110 11.32 2.88 -21.84
C PRO A 110 10.65 3.41 -23.11
N ALA A 111 11.46 3.82 -24.08
CA ALA A 111 11.00 4.12 -25.44
C ALA A 111 10.83 2.79 -26.19
N LEU A 112 9.61 2.49 -26.64
CA LEU A 112 9.27 1.19 -27.24
C LEU A 112 8.68 1.37 -28.65
N PRO A 113 9.03 0.50 -29.61
CA PRO A 113 8.49 0.59 -30.96
C PRO A 113 7.04 0.11 -31.02
N VAL A 114 6.24 0.71 -31.91
CA VAL A 114 4.96 0.14 -32.32
C VAL A 114 5.22 -0.90 -33.41
N ILE A 115 5.08 -2.18 -33.05
CA ILE A 115 5.49 -3.34 -33.85
C ILE A 115 4.44 -3.79 -34.87
N GLY A 116 3.20 -3.31 -34.76
CA GLY A 116 2.13 -3.64 -35.71
C GLY A 116 0.76 -3.14 -35.28
N ALA A 117 -0.26 -3.47 -36.07
CA ALA A 117 -1.67 -3.17 -35.80
C ALA A 117 -2.37 -4.35 -35.12
N SER A 118 -3.60 -4.15 -34.62
CA SER A 118 -4.35 -5.19 -33.89
C SER A 118 -4.57 -6.46 -34.72
N ARG A 119 -4.67 -6.34 -36.05
CA ARG A 119 -4.78 -7.47 -36.98
C ARG A 119 -3.54 -8.37 -37.02
N ASP A 120 -2.37 -7.82 -36.71
CA ASP A 120 -1.10 -8.55 -36.74
C ASP A 120 -0.81 -9.21 -35.39
N LEU A 121 -1.60 -8.94 -34.35
CA LEU A 121 -1.37 -9.41 -32.98
C LEU A 121 -1.22 -10.93 -32.91
N ALA A 122 -2.14 -11.69 -33.51
CA ALA A 122 -2.10 -13.15 -33.49
C ALA A 122 -0.82 -13.70 -34.17
N ARG A 123 -0.38 -13.05 -35.25
CA ARG A 123 0.87 -13.40 -35.94
C ARG A 123 2.09 -13.06 -35.09
N LEU A 124 2.15 -11.86 -34.53
CA LEU A 124 3.25 -11.40 -33.67
C LEU A 124 3.40 -12.27 -32.43
N VAL A 125 2.29 -12.66 -31.81
CA VAL A 125 2.28 -13.54 -30.64
C VAL A 125 2.88 -14.91 -30.97
N LYS A 126 2.59 -15.44 -32.16
CA LYS A 126 3.19 -16.69 -32.66
C LYS A 126 4.68 -16.54 -32.99
N ASP A 127 5.02 -15.51 -33.78
CA ASP A 127 6.39 -15.28 -34.27
C ASP A 127 7.37 -15.02 -33.11
N TYR A 128 6.93 -14.29 -32.08
CA TYR A 128 7.75 -13.96 -30.91
C TYR A 128 7.50 -14.88 -29.71
N SER A 129 6.65 -15.91 -29.84
CA SER A 129 6.28 -16.86 -28.77
C SER A 129 5.91 -16.15 -27.46
N VAL A 130 4.93 -15.25 -27.55
CA VAL A 130 4.52 -14.36 -26.46
C VAL A 130 3.51 -15.09 -25.55
N PRO A 131 3.84 -15.38 -24.27
CA PRO A 131 2.93 -16.06 -23.35
C PRO A 131 1.82 -15.16 -22.80
N GLU A 132 1.99 -13.83 -22.85
CA GLU A 132 1.06 -12.89 -22.24
C GLU A 132 0.93 -11.58 -23.02
N VAL A 133 -0.31 -11.13 -23.22
CA VAL A 133 -0.65 -9.87 -23.89
C VAL A 133 -1.38 -8.96 -22.89
N ILE A 134 -0.94 -7.71 -22.82
CA ILE A 134 -1.52 -6.70 -21.95
C ILE A 134 -2.45 -5.81 -22.75
N LEU A 135 -3.72 -5.76 -22.36
CA LEU A 135 -4.71 -4.90 -23.00
C LEU A 135 -4.78 -3.55 -22.28
N ALA A 136 -4.22 -2.51 -22.89
CA ALA A 136 -4.14 -1.14 -22.36
C ALA A 136 -5.01 -0.17 -23.17
N ILE A 137 -6.28 -0.53 -23.36
CA ILE A 137 -7.24 0.28 -24.13
C ILE A 137 -8.35 0.77 -23.21
N THR A 138 -8.58 2.08 -23.25
CA THR A 138 -9.53 2.81 -22.41
C THR A 138 -10.93 2.93 -23.02
N HIS A 139 -11.12 2.55 -24.29
CA HIS A 139 -12.36 2.71 -25.07
C HIS A 139 -12.89 1.38 -25.62
N ASN A 140 -14.08 1.42 -26.23
CA ASN A 140 -14.73 0.24 -26.81
C ASN A 140 -13.79 -0.56 -27.72
N LEU A 141 -13.74 -1.87 -27.49
CA LEU A 141 -12.98 -2.80 -28.32
C LEU A 141 -13.57 -2.80 -29.72
N HIS A 142 -12.82 -2.29 -30.70
CA HIS A 142 -13.16 -2.47 -32.11
C HIS A 142 -13.23 -3.98 -32.42
N THR A 143 -14.17 -4.36 -33.28
CA THR A 143 -14.43 -5.77 -33.63
C THR A 143 -13.16 -6.51 -34.06
N THR A 144 -12.26 -5.83 -34.76
CA THR A 144 -10.96 -6.36 -35.21
C THR A 144 -10.06 -6.78 -34.06
N LEU A 145 -9.93 -5.92 -33.05
CA LEU A 145 -9.12 -6.21 -31.88
C LEU A 145 -9.74 -7.31 -31.02
N PHE A 146 -11.07 -7.29 -30.86
CA PHE A 146 -11.75 -8.35 -30.10
C PHE A 146 -11.50 -9.74 -30.70
N GLN A 147 -11.59 -9.87 -32.03
CA GLN A 147 -11.26 -11.11 -32.74
C GLN A 147 -9.79 -11.48 -32.53
N ALA A 148 -8.85 -10.54 -32.68
CA ALA A 148 -7.43 -10.82 -32.46
C ALA A 148 -7.11 -11.28 -31.03
N VAL A 149 -7.77 -10.71 -30.02
CA VAL A 149 -7.64 -11.13 -28.61
C VAL A 149 -8.21 -12.54 -28.38
N LEU A 150 -9.34 -12.87 -29.03
CA LEU A 150 -9.90 -14.22 -28.99
C LEU A 150 -8.93 -15.23 -29.63
N ASP A 151 -8.39 -14.93 -30.80
CA ASP A 151 -7.42 -15.79 -31.50
C ASP A 151 -6.19 -16.06 -30.61
N CYS A 152 -5.67 -15.03 -29.93
CA CYS A 152 -4.58 -15.19 -28.97
C CYS A 152 -4.99 -16.10 -27.79
N LYS A 153 -6.19 -15.91 -27.25
CA LYS A 153 -6.67 -16.72 -26.12
C LYS A 153 -6.87 -18.19 -26.50
N GLU A 154 -7.34 -18.48 -27.71
CA GLU A 154 -7.45 -19.84 -28.26
C GLU A 154 -6.08 -20.51 -28.42
N GLN A 155 -5.03 -19.73 -28.67
CA GLN A 155 -3.64 -20.20 -28.71
C GLN A 155 -3.02 -20.40 -27.31
N GLY A 156 -3.80 -20.22 -26.23
CA GLY A 156 -3.35 -20.40 -24.86
C GLY A 156 -2.58 -19.21 -24.29
N VAL A 157 -2.63 -18.05 -24.94
CA VAL A 157 -1.95 -16.83 -24.50
C VAL A 157 -2.76 -16.17 -23.40
N GLN A 158 -2.10 -15.79 -22.32
CA GLN A 158 -2.75 -15.11 -21.21
C GLN A 158 -3.07 -13.66 -21.63
N ILE A 159 -4.33 -13.25 -21.49
CA ILE A 159 -4.75 -11.87 -21.73
C ILE A 159 -4.97 -11.20 -20.38
N THR A 160 -4.15 -10.20 -20.07
CA THR A 160 -4.23 -9.45 -18.82
C THR A 160 -4.61 -8.01 -19.10
N LEU A 161 -5.60 -7.48 -18.38
CA LEU A 161 -6.00 -6.07 -18.53
C LEU A 161 -4.99 -5.16 -17.85
N MET A 162 -4.73 -3.99 -18.44
CA MET A 162 -3.82 -3.00 -17.88
C MET A 162 -4.15 -2.65 -16.41
N PRO A 163 -5.40 -2.33 -16.03
CA PRO A 163 -5.70 -1.97 -14.64
C PRO A 163 -5.35 -3.08 -13.63
N VAL A 164 -5.57 -4.34 -14.02
CA VAL A 164 -5.29 -5.51 -13.17
C VAL A 164 -3.80 -5.69 -12.98
N LEU A 165 -3.01 -5.62 -14.06
CA LEU A 165 -1.56 -5.75 -13.95
C LEU A 165 -0.95 -4.56 -13.21
N PHE A 166 -1.44 -3.34 -13.46
CA PHE A 166 -1.00 -2.13 -12.77
C PHE A 166 -1.20 -2.27 -11.26
N GLU A 167 -2.37 -2.74 -10.82
CA GLU A 167 -2.68 -3.00 -9.41
C GLU A 167 -1.73 -4.02 -8.80
N GLN A 168 -1.45 -5.13 -9.50
CA GLN A 168 -0.54 -6.18 -9.01
C GLN A 168 0.91 -5.68 -8.85
N LEU A 169 1.35 -4.80 -9.76
CA LEU A 169 2.72 -4.29 -9.77
C LEU A 169 2.93 -3.17 -8.74
N THR A 170 1.98 -2.25 -8.65
CA THR A 170 2.14 -0.99 -7.91
C THR A 170 1.42 -0.99 -6.56
N GLY A 171 0.43 -1.87 -6.37
CA GLY A 171 -0.48 -1.82 -5.24
C GLY A 171 -1.40 -0.59 -5.26
N GLN A 172 -1.67 -0.03 -6.44
CA GLN A 172 -2.50 1.16 -6.66
C GLN A 172 -3.60 0.87 -7.69
N VAL A 173 -4.79 1.44 -7.50
CA VAL A 173 -5.84 1.41 -8.52
C VAL A 173 -5.64 2.58 -9.49
N PRO A 174 -5.50 2.36 -10.81
CA PRO A 174 -5.16 3.42 -11.76
C PRO A 174 -6.39 4.27 -12.12
N ILE A 175 -6.85 5.11 -11.18
CA ILE A 175 -8.13 5.83 -11.29
C ILE A 175 -8.27 6.73 -12.53
N GLU A 176 -7.15 7.25 -13.01
CA GLU A 176 -7.11 8.14 -14.16
C GLU A 176 -7.29 7.38 -15.47
N HIS A 177 -7.02 6.07 -15.49
CA HIS A 177 -7.13 5.19 -16.67
C HIS A 177 -8.42 4.36 -16.71
N ILE A 178 -9.35 4.62 -15.79
CA ILE A 178 -10.54 3.78 -15.64
C ILE A 178 -11.49 3.91 -16.82
N GLY A 179 -11.60 5.10 -17.44
CA GLY A 179 -12.51 5.34 -18.57
C GLY A 179 -13.92 4.78 -18.32
N ASP A 180 -14.46 4.04 -19.28
CA ASP A 180 -15.76 3.37 -19.18
C ASP A 180 -15.70 2.02 -18.43
N ASN A 181 -14.51 1.53 -18.08
CA ASN A 181 -14.26 0.22 -17.44
C ASN A 181 -14.25 0.30 -15.89
N TRP A 182 -15.11 1.15 -15.34
CA TRP A 182 -15.20 1.45 -13.90
C TRP A 182 -15.52 0.24 -13.03
N ASN A 183 -16.25 -0.73 -13.57
CA ASN A 183 -16.58 -2.00 -12.91
C ASN A 183 -15.36 -2.87 -12.60
N ILE A 184 -14.28 -2.80 -13.39
CA ILE A 184 -13.09 -3.62 -13.20
C ILE A 184 -12.14 -3.00 -12.16
N ALA A 185 -12.07 -1.67 -12.14
CA ALA A 185 -11.12 -0.93 -11.32
C ALA A 185 -11.70 -0.48 -9.97
N LEU A 186 -13.00 -0.20 -9.88
CA LEU A 186 -13.60 0.27 -8.63
C LEU A 186 -14.06 -0.89 -7.74
N PRO A 187 -13.84 -0.79 -6.42
CA PRO A 187 -14.20 -1.84 -5.47
C PRO A 187 -15.70 -1.79 -5.13
N LEU A 188 -16.57 -2.08 -6.09
CA LEU A 188 -18.02 -2.06 -5.89
C LEU A 188 -18.50 -3.32 -5.18
N ASP A 189 -17.84 -4.44 -5.48
CA ASP A 189 -18.13 -5.76 -4.90
C ASP A 189 -17.37 -6.01 -3.58
N SER A 190 -16.93 -4.94 -2.90
CA SER A 190 -16.00 -5.04 -1.77
C SER A 190 -16.40 -6.10 -0.72
N ALA A 191 -15.39 -6.80 -0.19
CA ALA A 191 -15.46 -7.98 0.70
C ALA A 191 -16.29 -7.83 1.99
N GLU A 192 -16.90 -6.66 2.22
CA GLU A 192 -17.91 -6.47 3.27
C GLU A 192 -19.30 -7.00 2.87
N ALA A 193 -19.53 -7.30 1.59
CA ALA A 193 -20.85 -7.73 1.07
C ALA A 193 -21.21 -9.20 1.37
N GLY A 194 -20.28 -10.04 1.85
CA GLY A 194 -20.62 -11.41 2.27
C GLY A 194 -19.45 -12.21 2.86
N GLY A 195 -19.74 -13.01 3.91
CA GLY A 195 -18.81 -14.00 4.46
C GLY A 195 -18.33 -13.74 5.90
N PHE A 196 -17.33 -14.52 6.34
CA PHE A 196 -16.75 -14.46 7.69
C PHE A 196 -15.74 -13.32 7.90
N TYR A 197 -15.29 -12.66 6.83
CA TYR A 197 -14.24 -11.64 6.90
C TYR A 197 -14.60 -10.45 7.80
N PRO A 198 -15.79 -9.80 7.69
CA PRO A 198 -16.12 -8.65 8.55
C PRO A 198 -16.13 -8.99 10.04
N ILE A 199 -16.56 -10.21 10.39
CA ILE A 199 -16.55 -10.72 11.77
C ILE A 199 -15.11 -10.91 12.24
N ALA A 200 -14.30 -11.64 11.45
CA ALA A 200 -12.90 -11.88 11.79
C ALA A 200 -12.11 -10.57 11.91
N LYS A 201 -12.37 -9.62 11.00
CA LYS A 201 -11.82 -8.27 11.02
C LYS A 201 -12.20 -7.53 12.30
N ARG A 202 -13.47 -7.61 12.71
CA ARG A 202 -13.95 -6.97 13.93
C ARG A 202 -13.31 -7.57 15.18
N VAL A 203 -13.20 -8.89 15.26
CA VAL A 203 -12.52 -9.58 16.37
C VAL A 203 -11.05 -9.16 16.43
N PHE A 204 -10.38 -9.12 15.28
CA PHE A 204 -8.99 -8.67 15.16
C PHE A 204 -8.82 -7.22 15.67
N ASP A 205 -9.69 -6.30 15.25
CA ASP A 205 -9.66 -4.90 15.66
C ASP A 205 -9.89 -4.72 17.16
N VAL A 206 -10.91 -5.39 17.72
CA VAL A 206 -11.24 -5.28 19.14
C VAL A 206 -10.12 -5.87 20.00
N THR A 207 -9.60 -7.04 19.62
CA THR A 207 -8.50 -7.70 20.34
C THR A 207 -7.24 -6.83 20.30
N GLY A 208 -6.88 -6.32 19.12
CA GLY A 208 -5.74 -5.42 18.96
C GLY A 208 -5.88 -4.12 19.77
N ALA A 209 -7.09 -3.52 19.79
CA ALA A 209 -7.35 -2.32 20.56
C ALA A 209 -7.29 -2.55 22.07
N LEU A 210 -7.81 -3.68 22.57
CA LEU A 210 -7.71 -4.05 23.98
C LEU A 210 -6.25 -4.26 24.41
N ILE A 211 -5.46 -4.98 23.60
CA ILE A 211 -4.03 -5.17 23.86
C ILE A 211 -3.31 -3.80 23.88
N GLY A 212 -3.54 -2.96 22.87
CA GLY A 212 -2.92 -1.65 22.77
C GLY A 212 -3.28 -0.73 23.95
N LEU A 213 -4.53 -0.76 24.42
CA LEU A 213 -4.95 -0.01 25.59
C LEU A 213 -4.36 -0.56 26.89
N ALA A 214 -4.29 -1.88 27.05
CA ALA A 214 -3.65 -2.52 28.19
C ALA A 214 -2.15 -2.15 28.27
N LEU A 215 -1.46 -2.08 27.13
CA LEU A 215 -0.08 -1.64 27.04
C LEU A 215 0.08 -0.13 27.32
N LEU A 216 -0.89 0.71 26.94
CA LEU A 216 -0.87 2.14 27.21
C LEU A 216 -1.13 2.45 28.70
N LEU A 217 -1.98 1.67 29.36
CA LEU A 217 -2.46 1.91 30.72
C LEU A 217 -1.35 2.21 31.75
N PRO A 218 -0.24 1.46 31.86
CA PRO A 218 0.82 1.76 32.82
C PRO A 218 1.56 3.07 32.52
N PHE A 219 1.65 3.49 31.26
CA PHE A 219 2.32 4.73 30.86
C PHE A 219 1.40 5.94 30.86
N PHE A 220 0.08 5.72 30.84
CA PHE A 220 -0.91 6.78 30.71
C PHE A 220 -0.82 7.85 31.82
N PRO A 221 -0.66 7.52 33.12
CA PRO A 221 -0.51 8.55 34.16
C PRO A 221 0.72 9.43 33.96
N ILE A 222 1.84 8.84 33.50
CA ILE A 222 3.09 9.56 33.23
C ILE A 222 2.89 10.53 32.07
N ILE A 223 2.26 10.05 30.99
CA ILE A 223 1.96 10.87 29.81
C ILE A 223 0.99 12.01 30.17
N ALA A 224 -0.06 11.71 30.94
CA ALA A 224 -1.05 12.68 31.39
C ALA A 224 -0.41 13.78 32.25
N LEU A 225 0.45 13.40 33.20
CA LEU A 225 1.19 14.34 34.03
C LEU A 225 2.15 15.20 33.19
N ALA A 226 2.88 14.60 32.25
CA ALA A 226 3.79 15.32 31.36
C ALA A 226 3.06 16.37 30.51
N ILE A 227 1.90 16.01 29.94
CA ILE A 227 1.06 16.96 29.18
C ILE A 227 0.57 18.08 30.09
N TRP A 228 0.10 17.75 31.30
CA TRP A 228 -0.45 18.75 32.23
C TRP A 228 0.60 19.75 32.73
N ILE A 229 1.83 19.30 32.97
CA ILE A 229 2.96 20.17 33.35
C ILE A 229 3.36 21.08 32.19
N ASP A 230 3.45 20.55 30.96
CA ASP A 230 3.91 21.32 29.79
C ASP A 230 2.85 22.32 29.29
N SER A 231 1.56 21.97 29.40
CA SER A 231 0.44 22.85 29.06
C SER A 231 -0.78 22.53 29.92
N ARG A 232 -1.24 23.47 30.75
CA ARG A 232 -2.46 23.28 31.55
C ARG A 232 -3.71 23.20 30.67
N GLY A 233 -4.72 22.42 31.07
CA GLY A 233 -5.99 22.25 30.36
C GLY A 233 -6.35 20.79 30.08
N PRO A 234 -7.30 20.52 29.16
CA PRO A 234 -7.84 19.17 28.92
C PRO A 234 -6.79 18.23 28.33
N LEU A 235 -6.77 16.98 28.81
CA LEU A 235 -5.81 15.97 28.33
C LEU A 235 -6.13 15.51 26.91
N PHE A 236 -7.41 15.30 26.62
CA PHE A 236 -7.88 14.83 25.32
C PHE A 236 -8.28 16.00 24.43
N TYR A 237 -8.05 15.82 23.13
CA TYR A 237 -8.52 16.68 22.06
C TYR A 237 -9.38 15.83 21.11
N THR A 238 -10.55 16.34 20.76
CA THR A 238 -11.49 15.68 19.84
C THR A 238 -11.65 16.49 18.57
N GLN A 239 -11.74 15.80 17.44
CA GLN A 239 -11.92 16.44 16.14
C GLN A 239 -12.93 15.67 15.28
N ALA A 240 -13.87 16.40 14.69
CA ALA A 240 -14.83 15.85 13.74
C ALA A 240 -14.12 15.28 12.51
N ARG A 241 -14.47 14.04 12.17
CA ARG A 241 -13.89 13.28 11.06
C ARG A 241 -14.96 12.48 10.35
N VAL A 242 -14.74 12.22 9.06
CA VAL A 242 -15.66 11.41 8.25
C VAL A 242 -15.25 9.94 8.29
N GLY A 243 -16.20 9.09 8.64
CA GLY A 243 -16.07 7.64 8.68
C GLY A 243 -16.90 6.92 7.63
N LYS A 244 -17.18 5.65 7.89
CA LYS A 244 -17.88 4.77 6.95
C LYS A 244 -19.24 5.34 6.53
N GLY A 245 -19.52 5.32 5.24
CA GLY A 245 -20.76 5.84 4.64
C GLY A 245 -20.91 7.36 4.74
N GLY A 246 -19.81 8.09 5.00
CA GLY A 246 -19.86 9.55 5.17
C GLY A 246 -20.33 10.01 6.55
N LYS A 247 -20.51 9.10 7.52
CA LYS A 247 -20.94 9.46 8.88
C LYS A 247 -19.83 10.19 9.63
N VAL A 248 -20.15 11.33 10.23
CA VAL A 248 -19.20 12.09 11.04
C VAL A 248 -19.08 11.49 12.43
N PHE A 249 -17.86 11.39 12.96
CA PHE A 249 -17.55 10.95 14.32
C PHE A 249 -16.43 11.78 14.93
N ASP A 250 -16.32 11.75 16.26
CA ASP A 250 -15.26 12.46 16.98
C ASP A 250 -14.02 11.58 17.15
N LEU A 251 -12.94 11.96 16.48
CA LEU A 251 -11.64 11.32 16.61
C LEU A 251 -10.95 11.79 17.89
N ILE A 252 -10.58 10.85 18.77
CA ILE A 252 -9.97 11.13 20.07
C ILE A 252 -8.45 11.09 19.97
N LYS A 253 -7.76 12.12 20.45
CA LYS A 253 -6.29 12.19 20.54
C LYS A 253 -5.84 12.75 21.88
N LEU A 254 -4.57 12.52 22.23
CA LEU A 254 -3.94 13.32 23.29
C LEU A 254 -3.64 14.71 22.75
N ARG A 255 -3.82 15.73 23.59
CA ARG A 255 -3.50 17.09 23.23
C ARG A 255 -1.98 17.27 23.11
N THR A 256 -1.53 17.64 21.91
CA THR A 256 -0.11 17.92 21.62
C THR A 256 0.16 19.40 21.33
N MET A 257 -0.89 20.20 21.16
CA MET A 257 -0.82 21.62 20.85
C MET A 257 -1.31 22.46 22.05
N ILE A 258 -0.93 23.73 22.08
CA ILE A 258 -1.45 24.70 23.07
C ILE A 258 -2.98 24.80 23.00
N VAL A 259 -3.60 25.22 24.09
CA VAL A 259 -5.03 25.56 24.10
C VAL A 259 -5.28 26.67 23.09
N ASP A 260 -6.39 26.58 22.35
CA ASP A 260 -6.76 27.52 21.30
C ASP A 260 -5.79 27.61 20.11
N ALA A 261 -5.10 26.51 19.80
CA ALA A 261 -4.24 26.41 18.61
C ALA A 261 -4.96 26.67 17.26
N GLU A 262 -6.29 26.57 17.23
CA GLU A 262 -7.15 26.93 16.08
C GLU A 262 -8.14 28.05 16.46
N ALA A 263 -7.77 28.99 17.36
CA ALA A 263 -8.64 30.10 17.81
C ALA A 263 -9.26 30.90 16.66
N ASP A 264 -8.53 31.00 15.54
CA ASP A 264 -8.92 31.74 14.34
C ASP A 264 -10.05 31.05 13.55
N GLY A 265 -10.57 29.91 14.02
CA GLY A 265 -11.69 29.18 13.41
C GLY A 265 -11.34 28.43 12.13
N HIS A 266 -10.11 28.56 11.62
CA HIS A 266 -9.68 27.92 10.38
C HIS A 266 -9.01 26.55 10.62
N ALA A 267 -9.53 25.55 9.92
CA ALA A 267 -8.97 24.21 9.84
C ALA A 267 -7.59 24.23 9.17
N GLN A 268 -6.51 24.35 9.95
CA GLN A 268 -5.15 24.40 9.38
C GLN A 268 -4.44 23.06 9.49
N ARG A 269 -3.71 22.67 8.44
CA ARG A 269 -2.78 21.54 8.52
C ARG A 269 -1.57 21.96 9.35
N ALA A 270 -1.12 21.07 10.25
CA ALA A 270 0.07 21.32 11.05
C ALA A 270 1.31 21.37 10.13
N GLN A 271 2.12 22.43 10.28
CA GLN A 271 3.34 22.62 9.50
C GLN A 271 4.55 21.91 10.15
N MET A 272 5.60 21.68 9.38
CA MET A 272 6.86 21.17 9.90
C MET A 272 7.46 22.22 10.86
N ARG A 273 7.57 21.89 12.16
CA ARG A 273 7.95 22.80 13.26
C ARG A 273 6.91 23.89 13.59
N ASP A 274 5.64 23.53 13.57
CA ASP A 274 4.55 24.41 14.00
C ASP A 274 4.76 24.91 15.46
N PRO A 275 4.77 26.25 15.69
CA PRO A 275 5.02 26.83 17.02
C PRO A 275 3.90 26.52 18.03
N ARG A 276 2.73 26.08 17.56
CA ARG A 276 1.60 25.67 18.40
C ARG A 276 1.83 24.32 19.09
N ILE A 277 2.84 23.54 18.67
CA ILE A 277 3.14 22.23 19.23
C ILE A 277 3.98 22.38 20.50
N THR A 278 3.48 21.79 21.60
CA THR A 278 4.15 21.75 22.91
C THR A 278 5.42 20.87 22.88
N ARG A 279 6.30 20.97 23.88
CA ARG A 279 7.57 20.21 23.91
C ARG A 279 7.31 18.72 24.08
N VAL A 280 6.42 18.37 25.01
CA VAL A 280 5.92 17.00 25.23
C VAL A 280 5.11 16.56 24.01
N GLY A 281 4.27 17.42 23.44
CA GLY A 281 3.50 17.14 22.24
C GLY A 281 4.37 16.73 21.05
N ARG A 282 5.54 17.34 20.89
CA ARG A 282 6.52 16.97 19.85
C ARG A 282 7.04 15.55 20.03
N LEU A 283 7.36 15.15 21.27
CA LEU A 283 7.78 13.78 21.56
C LEU A 283 6.64 12.78 21.31
N LEU A 284 5.42 13.12 21.75
CA LEU A 284 4.24 12.27 21.56
C LEU A 284 3.94 12.03 20.09
N ARG A 285 4.02 13.06 19.23
CA ARG A 285 3.84 12.93 17.77
C ARG A 285 4.92 12.09 17.11
N LYS A 286 6.18 12.31 17.50
CA LYS A 286 7.32 11.52 17.01
C LYS A 286 7.17 10.04 17.31
N MET A 287 6.66 9.70 18.50
CA MET A 287 6.39 8.33 18.93
C MET A 287 4.99 7.83 18.54
N ARG A 288 4.16 8.68 17.91
CA ARG A 288 2.72 8.46 17.61
C ARG A 288 1.87 8.06 18.83
N LEU A 289 2.33 8.38 20.03
CA LEU A 289 1.59 8.11 21.27
C LEU A 289 0.35 9.00 21.40
N ASP A 290 0.33 10.14 20.72
CA ASP A 290 -0.82 11.04 20.67
C ASP A 290 -2.06 10.44 20.01
N GLU A 291 -1.86 9.46 19.12
CA GLU A 291 -2.93 8.78 18.40
C GLU A 291 -3.46 7.52 19.11
N MET A 292 -2.80 7.07 20.19
CA MET A 292 -3.23 5.88 20.95
C MET A 292 -4.66 5.93 21.51
N PRO A 293 -5.22 7.09 21.93
CA PRO A 293 -6.63 7.15 22.34
C PRO A 293 -7.63 6.78 21.25
N GLN A 294 -7.24 6.79 19.97
CA GLN A 294 -8.12 6.33 18.87
C GLN A 294 -8.45 4.84 18.96
N LEU A 295 -7.72 4.05 19.76
CA LEU A 295 -8.12 2.68 20.09
C LEU A 295 -9.53 2.63 20.71
N ILE A 296 -9.95 3.67 21.42
CA ILE A 296 -11.32 3.81 21.94
C ILE A 296 -12.33 3.95 20.78
N ASN A 297 -12.00 4.71 19.73
CA ASN A 297 -12.85 4.80 18.53
C ASN A 297 -12.96 3.46 17.79
N ILE A 298 -11.89 2.66 17.80
CA ILE A 298 -11.93 1.28 17.28
C ILE A 298 -12.90 0.44 18.12
N LEU A 299 -12.83 0.50 19.46
CA LEU A 299 -13.77 -0.23 20.32
C LEU A 299 -15.23 0.21 20.11
N LYS A 300 -15.50 1.52 19.98
CA LYS A 300 -16.83 2.07 19.65
C LYS A 300 -17.35 1.62 18.29
N GLY A 301 -16.44 1.26 17.38
CA GLY A 301 -16.77 0.82 16.03
C GLY A 301 -16.79 1.92 14.98
N ASP A 302 -16.37 3.14 15.33
CA ASP A 302 -16.21 4.27 14.41
C ASP A 302 -15.03 4.05 13.46
N MET A 303 -13.98 3.38 13.97
CA MET A 303 -12.74 3.10 13.26
C MET A 303 -12.40 1.61 13.25
N SER A 304 -11.40 1.28 12.45
CA SER A 304 -10.72 0.00 12.34
C SER A 304 -9.22 0.20 12.66
N ALA A 305 -8.49 -0.87 12.99
CA ALA A 305 -7.03 -0.77 13.13
C ALA A 305 -6.38 -0.39 11.78
N VAL A 306 -6.92 -0.93 10.69
CA VAL A 306 -6.45 -0.72 9.31
C VAL A 306 -7.58 -0.20 8.42
N GLY A 307 -7.28 0.83 7.63
CA GLY A 307 -8.23 1.47 6.73
C GLY A 307 -7.73 2.81 6.20
N PRO A 308 -8.47 3.44 5.28
CA PRO A 308 -8.18 4.79 4.82
C PRO A 308 -8.14 5.77 6.01
N ARG A 309 -7.17 6.69 6.04
CA ARG A 309 -7.11 7.67 7.15
C ARG A 309 -8.34 8.59 7.08
N PRO A 310 -9.01 8.87 8.21
CA PRO A 310 -10.19 9.72 8.19
C PRO A 310 -9.82 11.18 7.90
N GLU A 311 -10.57 11.84 7.02
CA GLU A 311 -10.37 13.26 6.68
C GLU A 311 -11.37 14.15 7.42
N ARG A 312 -11.04 15.45 7.54
CA ARG A 312 -11.97 16.44 8.10
C ARG A 312 -13.11 16.66 7.09
N PRO A 313 -14.35 16.91 7.53
CA PRO A 313 -15.47 17.15 6.62
C PRO A 313 -15.22 18.26 5.61
N GLU A 314 -14.55 19.35 6.02
CA GLU A 314 -14.27 20.50 5.16
C GLU A 314 -13.30 20.12 4.02
N HIS A 315 -12.18 19.48 4.37
CA HIS A 315 -11.20 19.01 3.38
C HIS A 315 -11.76 17.93 2.46
N LEU A 316 -12.62 17.05 2.99
CA LEU A 316 -13.26 16.02 2.18
C LEU A 316 -14.15 16.65 1.11
N ALA A 317 -14.94 17.66 1.47
CA ALA A 317 -15.82 18.36 0.53
C ALA A 317 -15.04 19.07 -0.59
N GLU A 318 -13.85 19.61 -0.29
CA GLU A 318 -12.97 20.19 -1.30
C GLU A 318 -12.42 19.12 -2.25
N LEU A 319 -11.89 18.02 -1.71
CA LEU A 319 -11.30 16.93 -2.51
C LEU A 319 -12.35 16.19 -3.36
N ASP A 320 -13.55 15.97 -2.83
CA ASP A 320 -14.65 15.34 -3.55
C ASP A 320 -15.09 16.12 -4.80
N ARG A 321 -14.83 17.44 -4.85
CA ARG A 321 -15.13 18.28 -6.02
C ARG A 321 -14.10 18.15 -7.14
N VAL A 322 -12.85 17.86 -6.79
CA VAL A 322 -11.70 17.89 -7.73
C VAL A 322 -11.17 16.50 -8.11
N ILE A 323 -11.41 15.48 -7.28
CA ILE A 323 -10.94 14.12 -7.52
C ILE A 323 -12.15 13.19 -7.75
N PRO A 324 -12.31 12.65 -8.97
CA PRO A 324 -13.32 11.65 -9.26
C PRO A 324 -13.22 10.45 -8.30
N PHE A 325 -14.37 9.89 -7.94
CA PHE A 325 -14.48 8.70 -7.09
C PHE A 325 -13.89 8.83 -5.67
N HIS A 326 -13.48 10.03 -5.24
CA HIS A 326 -12.84 10.23 -3.93
C HIS A 326 -13.70 9.73 -2.76
N ARG A 327 -15.03 9.88 -2.86
CA ARG A 327 -16.00 9.39 -1.88
C ARG A 327 -15.94 7.88 -1.61
N LEU A 328 -15.46 7.08 -2.56
CA LEU A 328 -15.38 5.62 -2.41
C LEU A 328 -14.46 5.20 -1.26
N ARG A 329 -13.51 6.04 -0.86
CA ARG A 329 -12.66 5.76 0.30
C ARG A 329 -13.45 5.60 1.61
N ASN A 330 -14.65 6.20 1.67
CA ASN A 330 -15.55 6.11 2.81
C ASN A 330 -16.47 4.87 2.75
N ALA A 331 -16.31 3.96 1.77
CA ALA A 331 -17.07 2.72 1.72
C ALA A 331 -16.80 1.81 2.92
N VAL A 332 -15.61 1.92 3.52
CA VAL A 332 -15.16 1.08 4.64
C VAL A 332 -14.84 1.95 5.86
N LYS A 333 -14.61 1.32 7.01
CA LYS A 333 -14.22 2.05 8.23
C LYS A 333 -12.83 2.66 8.07
N PRO A 334 -12.63 3.91 8.52
CA PRO A 334 -11.31 4.53 8.51
C PRO A 334 -10.35 3.83 9.49
N GLY A 335 -9.06 3.93 9.22
CA GLY A 335 -7.99 3.24 9.95
C GLY A 335 -7.04 4.15 10.72
N MET A 336 -6.47 3.63 11.80
CA MET A 336 -5.29 4.23 12.45
C MET A 336 -4.01 4.03 11.61
N ALA A 337 -3.93 2.88 10.93
CA ALA A 337 -2.94 2.57 9.90
C ALA A 337 -3.65 2.38 8.56
N GLY A 338 -2.94 2.53 7.44
CA GLY A 338 -3.53 2.36 6.12
C GLY A 338 -2.49 2.05 5.05
N TRP A 339 -2.92 1.40 3.97
CA TRP A 339 -2.05 1.03 2.85
C TRP A 339 -1.38 2.24 2.20
N ALA A 340 -2.12 3.34 2.03
CA ALA A 340 -1.57 4.57 1.50
C ALA A 340 -0.49 5.17 2.43
N VAL A 341 -0.69 5.09 3.75
CA VAL A 341 0.25 5.62 4.75
C VAL A 341 1.60 4.88 4.72
N VAL A 342 1.60 3.57 4.46
CA VAL A 342 2.85 2.79 4.43
C VAL A 342 3.58 2.82 3.08
N ASN A 343 2.92 3.26 2.01
CA ASN A 343 3.51 3.29 0.67
C ASN A 343 3.73 4.71 0.13
N TYR A 344 3.09 5.75 0.70
CA TYR A 344 3.15 7.11 0.18
C TYR A 344 3.03 8.17 1.28
N ASP A 345 4.15 8.82 1.61
CA ASP A 345 4.26 9.78 2.73
C ASP A 345 4.00 11.25 2.34
N TYR A 346 3.81 11.57 1.05
CA TYR A 346 3.62 12.94 0.53
C TYR A 346 2.14 13.36 0.55
N ILE A 347 1.84 14.60 1.00
CA ILE A 347 0.46 15.10 1.18
C ILE A 347 0.37 16.62 0.89
N ASP A 348 1.19 17.13 -0.01
CA ASP A 348 1.34 18.58 -0.19
C ASP A 348 0.49 19.11 -1.36
N SER A 349 0.06 18.23 -2.28
CA SER A 349 -0.72 18.62 -3.46
C SER A 349 -2.02 17.83 -3.66
N VAL A 350 -2.90 18.33 -4.54
CA VAL A 350 -4.09 17.59 -5.00
C VAL A 350 -3.68 16.32 -5.76
N ALA A 351 -2.55 16.35 -6.46
CA ALA A 351 -1.99 15.17 -7.13
C ALA A 351 -1.56 14.10 -6.10
N ASP A 352 -0.97 14.50 -4.98
CA ASP A 352 -0.60 13.59 -3.90
C ASP A 352 -1.85 12.95 -3.26
N ALA A 353 -2.89 13.77 -3.03
CA ALA A 353 -4.18 13.28 -2.53
C ALA A 353 -4.80 12.26 -3.50
N ARG A 354 -4.61 12.45 -4.80
CA ARG A 354 -5.04 11.51 -5.83
C ARG A 354 -4.28 10.19 -5.76
N ILE A 355 -2.95 10.21 -5.70
CA ILE A 355 -2.13 8.98 -5.56
C ILE A 355 -2.50 8.23 -4.28
N ARG A 356 -2.72 8.97 -3.20
CA ARG A 356 -3.16 8.42 -1.92
C ARG A 356 -4.52 7.74 -2.02
N LEU A 357 -5.46 8.31 -2.78
CA LEU A 357 -6.74 7.67 -3.08
C LEU A 357 -6.53 6.36 -3.85
N GLN A 358 -5.61 6.30 -4.81
CA GLN A 358 -5.34 5.05 -5.56
C GLN A 358 -4.90 3.90 -4.64
N TYR A 359 -4.06 4.20 -3.64
CA TYR A 359 -3.69 3.24 -2.61
C TYR A 359 -4.85 2.89 -1.67
N ASP A 360 -5.64 3.89 -1.24
CA ASP A 360 -6.83 3.64 -0.41
C ASP A 360 -7.83 2.71 -1.12
N LEU A 361 -8.07 2.91 -2.43
CA LEU A 361 -8.95 2.06 -3.24
C LEU A 361 -8.38 0.65 -3.41
N TYR A 362 -7.07 0.50 -3.59
CA TYR A 362 -6.43 -0.82 -3.64
C TYR A 362 -6.69 -1.60 -2.35
N TYR A 363 -6.53 -0.94 -1.19
CA TYR A 363 -6.84 -1.57 0.10
C TYR A 363 -8.30 -2.00 0.18
N ILE A 364 -9.24 -1.14 -0.23
CA ILE A 364 -10.68 -1.44 -0.21
C ILE A 364 -11.02 -2.63 -1.11
N LYS A 365 -10.35 -2.74 -2.26
CA LYS A 365 -10.53 -3.86 -3.19
C LYS A 365 -9.97 -5.18 -2.67
N HIS A 366 -8.82 -5.15 -1.98
CA HIS A 366 -8.07 -6.34 -1.57
C HIS A 366 -8.07 -6.59 -0.06
N GLN A 367 -9.14 -6.17 0.62
CA GLN A 367 -9.29 -6.34 2.06
C GLN A 367 -9.11 -7.80 2.48
N SER A 368 -8.12 -8.03 3.33
CA SER A 368 -7.83 -9.35 3.90
C SER A 368 -7.05 -9.17 5.20
N LEU A 369 -7.19 -10.12 6.12
CA LEU A 369 -6.45 -10.09 7.40
C LEU A 369 -4.94 -10.12 7.17
N MET A 370 -4.47 -10.81 6.14
CA MET A 370 -3.05 -10.83 5.79
C MET A 370 -2.55 -9.46 5.34
N LEU A 371 -3.33 -8.74 4.53
CA LEU A 371 -3.02 -7.36 4.15
C LEU A 371 -3.00 -6.45 5.39
N ASP A 372 -3.99 -6.58 6.29
CA ASP A 372 -4.08 -5.82 7.54
C ASP A 372 -2.85 -6.01 8.43
N ILE A 373 -2.47 -7.28 8.68
CA ILE A 373 -1.27 -7.62 9.45
C ILE A 373 -0.03 -7.03 8.78
N SER A 374 0.09 -7.13 7.45
CA SER A 374 1.23 -6.58 6.73
C SER A 374 1.34 -5.05 6.87
N ILE A 375 0.21 -4.34 6.86
CA ILE A 375 0.15 -2.88 7.05
C ILE A 375 0.54 -2.51 8.46
N LEU A 376 0.01 -3.20 9.47
CA LEU A 376 0.35 -2.93 10.88
C LEU A 376 1.83 -3.18 11.16
N LEU A 377 2.39 -4.29 10.70
CA LEU A 377 3.82 -4.58 10.86
C LEU A 377 4.71 -3.53 10.19
N ARG A 378 4.36 -3.10 8.96
CA ARG A 378 5.06 -2.01 8.29
C ARG A 378 4.95 -0.72 9.10
N THR A 379 3.75 -0.38 9.56
CA THR A 379 3.49 0.82 10.36
C THR A 379 4.33 0.84 11.64
N MET A 380 4.41 -0.30 12.35
CA MET A 380 5.29 -0.45 13.52
C MET A 380 6.77 -0.27 13.16
N GLY A 381 7.21 -0.83 12.03
CA GLY A 381 8.56 -0.60 11.51
C GLY A 381 8.88 0.87 11.26
N HIS A 382 7.95 1.63 10.64
CA HIS A 382 8.10 3.07 10.45
C HIS A 382 8.16 3.85 11.78
N MET A 383 7.38 3.43 12.79
CA MET A 383 7.43 4.02 14.14
C MET A 383 8.77 3.75 14.85
N LEU A 384 9.28 2.52 14.79
CA LEU A 384 10.56 2.13 15.42
C LEU A 384 11.76 2.84 14.79
N MET A 385 11.70 3.14 13.49
CA MET A 385 12.70 3.95 12.80
C MET A 385 12.58 5.46 13.13
N LEU A 386 11.66 5.85 14.02
CA LEU A 386 11.38 7.25 14.41
C LEU A 386 11.12 8.17 13.20
N LYS A 387 10.52 7.64 12.13
CA LYS A 387 10.11 8.42 10.95
C LYS A 387 8.79 9.19 11.16
N GLY A 388 8.29 9.26 12.39
CA GLY A 388 7.14 10.10 12.74
C GLY A 388 7.43 11.58 12.51
N ARG A 389 6.42 12.33 12.06
CA ARG A 389 6.48 13.78 11.83
C ARG A 389 6.32 14.57 13.13
#